data_AF-A0A7C8ZYI8-F1
#
_entry.id   AF-A0A7C8ZYI8-F1
#
_cell.length_a   1.000
_cell.length_b   1.000
_cell.length_c   1.000
_cell.angle_alpha   90.00
_cell.angle_beta   90.00
_cell.angle_gamma   90.00
#
_symmetry.space_group_name_H-M   'P 1'
#
loop_
_entity.id
_entity.type
_entity.pdbx_description
1 polymer ?
#
loop_
_entity_poly.entity_id
_entity_poly.type
_entity_poly.pdbx_seq_one_letter_code
_entity_poly.pdbx_strand_id
1 'polypeptide(L)'
;MVCCHRHGKTHRMPILKNKVHSERTILRSIGEILKVKPLAVLAMIDEGELDWKIIAISLDDPKASLVNDIEDLEKHFPGTLMAIRDWFRNYKIPDGKPKNKSGLGNKAAGKDYALKVITETNESWAKLIKRSIPAGELPLL
;
A
#
# COMPACT_ATOMS: atom_id res chain seq x y z
N MET A 1 -3.88 4.45 -4.59
CA MET A 1 -2.62 4.47 -5.38
C MET A 1 -1.50 3.98 -4.48
N VAL A 2 -0.84 2.88 -4.84
CA VAL A 2 0.34 2.41 -4.10
C VAL A 2 1.57 3.02 -4.76
N CYS A 3 2.14 4.05 -4.14
CA CYS A 3 3.39 4.66 -4.59
C CYS A 3 4.48 4.30 -3.57
N CYS A 4 5.46 3.50 -3.97
CA CYS A 4 6.63 3.18 -3.15
C CYS A 4 7.82 3.96 -3.71
N HIS A 5 8.38 4.88 -2.93
CA HIS A 5 9.57 5.64 -3.30
C HIS A 5 10.76 5.17 -2.45
N ARG A 6 11.77 4.55 -3.06
CA ARG A 6 13.06 4.25 -2.40
C ARG A 6 14.19 4.56 -3.38
N HIS A 7 15.10 5.46 -2.96
CA HIS A 7 16.42 5.70 -3.57
C HIS A 7 16.42 6.04 -5.07
N GLY A 8 15.71 7.11 -5.47
CA GLY A 8 15.88 7.73 -6.79
C GLY A 8 15.40 6.91 -8.01
N LYS A 9 15.00 5.65 -7.83
CA LYS A 9 14.39 4.82 -8.89
C LYS A 9 12.89 4.69 -8.65
N THR A 10 12.08 5.40 -9.46
CA THR A 10 10.62 5.26 -9.43
C THR A 10 10.22 4.00 -10.18
N HIS A 11 10.03 2.89 -9.48
CA HIS A 11 9.36 1.74 -10.06
C HIS A 11 7.86 2.00 -9.97
N ARG A 12 7.25 2.46 -11.07
CA ARG A 12 5.80 2.61 -11.15
C ARG A 12 5.20 1.24 -11.40
N MET A 13 4.28 0.80 -10.54
CA MET A 13 3.51 -0.41 -10.81
C MET A 13 2.82 -0.23 -12.17
N PRO A 14 3.04 -1.13 -13.15
CA PRO A 14 2.28 -1.10 -14.38
C PRO A 14 0.85 -1.47 -14.00
N ILE A 15 0.03 -0.46 -13.71
CA ILE A 15 -1.42 -0.63 -13.61
C ILE A 15 -1.84 -1.12 -14.99
N LEU A 16 -2.11 -2.42 -15.07
CA LEU A 16 -2.69 -3.18 -16.18
C LEU A 16 -2.83 -2.37 -17.48
N LYS A 17 -1.73 -2.24 -18.25
CA LYS A 17 -1.75 -1.56 -19.56
C LYS A 17 -2.59 -2.31 -20.62
N ASN A 18 -3.12 -3.50 -20.28
CA ASN A 18 -3.78 -4.41 -21.20
C ASN A 18 -5.20 -4.81 -20.75
N LYS A 19 -6.08 -3.84 -20.46
CA LYS A 19 -7.53 -4.09 -20.49
C LYS A 19 -8.23 -2.98 -21.28
N VAL A 20 -8.63 -3.37 -22.49
CA VAL A 20 -9.54 -2.62 -23.37
C VAL A 20 -10.92 -2.53 -22.66
N HIS A 21 -11.38 -1.28 -22.45
CA HIS A 21 -12.76 -0.76 -22.36
C HIS A 21 -13.05 0.19 -21.17
N SER A 22 -13.16 1.49 -21.52
CA SER A 22 -14.09 2.51 -20.97
C SER A 22 -13.85 3.28 -19.67
N GLU A 23 -12.91 2.95 -18.78
CA GLU A 23 -12.76 3.70 -17.51
C GLU A 23 -11.45 4.51 -17.46
N ARG A 24 -11.59 5.83 -17.28
CA ARG A 24 -10.48 6.79 -17.28
C ARG A 24 -9.74 6.69 -15.94
N THR A 25 -8.59 6.02 -15.91
CA THR A 25 -7.69 6.04 -14.73
C THR A 25 -7.24 7.47 -14.47
N ILE A 26 -7.56 8.00 -13.28
CA ILE A 26 -7.12 9.35 -12.88
C ILE A 26 -5.64 9.28 -12.51
N LEU A 27 -4.78 9.86 -13.35
CA LEU A 27 -3.37 10.05 -13.05
C LEU A 27 -3.21 11.21 -12.07
N ARG A 28 -2.35 11.01 -11.08
CA ARG A 28 -2.06 12.00 -10.03
C ARG A 28 -0.68 12.61 -10.23
N SER A 29 -0.57 13.86 -9.82
CA SER A 29 0.69 14.61 -9.85
C SER A 29 1.56 14.25 -8.64
N ILE A 30 2.87 14.31 -8.81
CA ILE A 30 3.80 14.11 -7.69
C ILE A 30 3.59 15.25 -6.68
N GLY A 31 3.44 14.90 -5.40
CA GLY A 31 3.17 15.87 -4.33
C GLY A 31 1.70 16.26 -4.16
N GLU A 32 0.79 15.72 -4.96
CA GLU A 32 -0.66 15.93 -4.81
C GLU A 32 -1.17 15.32 -3.49
N ILE A 33 -1.99 16.07 -2.74
CA ILE A 33 -2.59 15.63 -1.48
C ILE A 33 -4.03 15.21 -1.74
N LEU A 34 -4.35 13.97 -1.38
CA LEU A 34 -5.67 13.37 -1.63
C LEU A 34 -6.28 12.83 -0.34
N LYS A 35 -7.60 12.98 -0.23
CA LYS A 35 -8.37 12.20 0.74
C LYS A 35 -8.62 10.81 0.18
N VAL A 36 -8.29 9.80 0.95
CA VAL A 36 -8.39 8.41 0.54
C VAL A 36 -9.15 7.59 1.57
N LYS A 37 -9.73 6.48 1.13
CA LYS A 37 -10.34 5.47 1.99
C LYS A 37 -9.45 4.21 2.00
N PRO A 38 -8.87 3.84 3.15
CA PRO A 38 -8.16 2.57 3.31
C PRO A 38 -9.11 1.38 3.10
N LEU A 39 -8.63 0.35 2.40
CA LEU A 39 -9.41 -0.84 2.05
C LEU A 39 -8.73 -2.12 2.54
N ALA A 40 -7.40 -2.17 2.49
CA ALA A 40 -6.64 -3.34 2.88
C ALA A 40 -5.19 -2.97 3.22
N VAL A 41 -4.45 -3.91 3.77
CA VAL A 41 -3.01 -3.78 4.04
C VAL A 41 -2.26 -5.07 3.73
N LEU A 42 -1.06 -4.93 3.18
CA LEU A 42 -0.11 -6.02 3.00
C LEU A 42 1.06 -5.88 3.97
N ALA A 43 1.41 -6.99 4.63
CA ALA A 43 2.66 -7.12 5.37
C ALA A 43 3.76 -7.59 4.41
N MET A 44 4.67 -6.71 4.00
CA MET A 44 5.87 -7.09 3.26
C MET A 44 7.04 -7.15 4.24
N ILE A 45 7.91 -8.16 4.12
CA ILE A 45 9.18 -8.18 4.84
C ILE A 45 10.25 -7.74 3.85
N ASP A 46 10.76 -6.53 4.04
CA ASP A 46 11.81 -5.96 3.21
C ASP A 46 13.14 -5.96 3.97
N GLU A 47 14.11 -6.74 3.48
CA GLU A 47 15.47 -6.77 4.04
C GLU A 47 15.53 -7.03 5.56
N GLY A 48 14.53 -7.74 6.11
CA GLY A 48 14.43 -8.09 7.53
C GLY A 48 13.47 -7.21 8.34
N GLU A 49 12.96 -6.13 7.74
CA GLU A 49 12.05 -5.19 8.38
C GLU A 49 10.61 -5.37 7.89
N LEU A 50 9.65 -5.07 8.76
CA LEU A 50 8.23 -5.06 8.40
C LEU A 50 7.89 -3.75 7.68
N ASP A 51 7.42 -3.87 6.45
CA ASP A 51 7.06 -2.77 5.57
C ASP A 51 5.58 -2.88 5.17
N TRP A 52 4.74 -2.14 5.89
CA TRP A 52 3.29 -2.11 5.67
C TRP A 52 2.92 -1.37 4.38
N LYS A 53 2.15 -2.02 3.51
CA LYS A 53 1.61 -1.39 2.29
C LYS A 53 0.10 -1.24 2.39
N ILE A 54 -0.35 -0.02 2.69
CA ILE A 54 -1.77 0.33 2.70
C ILE A 54 -2.31 0.39 1.26
N ILE A 55 -3.43 -0.28 1.03
CA ILE A 55 -4.20 -0.23 -0.21
C ILE A 55 -5.41 0.66 0.03
N ALA A 56 -5.55 1.71 -0.77
CA ALA A 56 -6.59 2.72 -0.61
C ALA A 56 -7.10 3.25 -1.96
N ILE A 57 -8.37 3.66 -1.96
CA ILE A 57 -9.06 4.32 -3.07
C ILE A 57 -9.22 5.81 -2.78
N SER A 58 -9.07 6.66 -3.79
CA SER A 58 -9.29 8.11 -3.64
C SER A 58 -10.78 8.41 -3.49
N LEU A 59 -11.15 9.41 -2.68
CA LEU A 59 -12.57 9.72 -2.46
C LEU A 59 -13.27 10.36 -3.68
N ASP A 60 -12.50 10.94 -4.60
CA ASP A 60 -12.97 11.49 -5.88
C ASP A 60 -13.00 10.45 -7.01
N ASP A 61 -12.64 9.19 -6.73
CA ASP A 61 -12.82 8.10 -7.68
C ASP A 61 -14.33 7.79 -7.85
N PRO A 62 -14.84 7.66 -9.10
CA PRO A 62 -16.26 7.34 -9.33
C PRO A 62 -16.73 6.05 -8.65
N LYS A 63 -15.83 5.11 -8.37
CA LYS A 63 -16.11 3.84 -7.68
C LYS A 63 -15.86 3.90 -6.18
N ALA A 64 -15.44 5.05 -5.63
CA ALA A 64 -15.14 5.20 -4.21
C ALA A 64 -16.32 4.80 -3.32
N SER A 65 -17.56 5.14 -3.72
CA SER A 65 -18.76 4.78 -2.96
C SER A 65 -19.06 3.27 -2.97
N LEU A 66 -18.66 2.57 -4.05
CA LEU A 66 -18.92 1.15 -4.26
C LEU A 66 -17.92 0.23 -3.56
N VAL A 67 -16.72 0.74 -3.25
CA VAL A 67 -15.64 -0.08 -2.69
C VAL A 67 -15.36 0.31 -1.26
N ASN A 68 -15.78 -0.51 -0.29
CA ASN A 68 -15.67 -0.21 1.14
C ASN A 68 -14.75 -1.17 1.90
N ASP A 69 -14.53 -2.38 1.39
CA ASP A 69 -13.60 -3.36 1.96
C ASP A 69 -12.90 -4.18 0.87
N ILE A 70 -12.10 -5.16 1.28
CA ILE A 70 -11.28 -6.01 0.44
C ILE A 70 -12.11 -6.87 -0.54
N GLU A 71 -13.31 -7.30 -0.16
CA GLU A 71 -14.21 -8.07 -1.02
C GLU A 71 -14.76 -7.21 -2.17
N ASP A 72 -15.14 -5.97 -1.88
CA ASP A 72 -15.61 -5.04 -2.90
C ASP A 72 -14.49 -4.68 -3.88
N LEU A 73 -13.26 -4.58 -3.38
CA LEU A 73 -12.08 -4.32 -4.21
C LEU A 73 -11.90 -5.44 -5.24
N GLU A 74 -11.98 -6.70 -4.84
CA GLU A 74 -11.84 -7.82 -5.78
C GLU A 74 -13.07 -7.92 -6.73
N LYS A 75 -14.27 -7.58 -6.25
CA LYS A 75 -15.49 -7.54 -7.07
C LYS A 75 -15.43 -6.47 -8.16
N HIS A 76 -15.02 -5.25 -7.82
CA HIS A 76 -15.04 -4.11 -8.73
C HIS A 76 -13.72 -3.92 -9.50
N PHE A 77 -12.63 -4.51 -9.00
CA PHE A 77 -11.28 -4.46 -9.59
C PHE A 77 -10.60 -5.84 -9.55
N PRO A 78 -11.16 -6.87 -10.22
CA PRO A 78 -10.69 -8.25 -10.11
C PRO A 78 -9.23 -8.42 -10.54
N GLY A 79 -8.47 -9.18 -9.75
CA GLY A 79 -7.05 -9.45 -9.94
C GLY A 79 -6.10 -8.34 -9.44
N THR A 80 -6.63 -7.22 -8.96
CA THR A 80 -5.80 -6.08 -8.52
C THR A 80 -4.96 -6.42 -7.29
N LEU A 81 -5.55 -7.11 -6.31
CA LEU A 81 -4.82 -7.52 -5.09
C LEU A 81 -3.67 -8.46 -5.41
N MET A 82 -3.93 -9.43 -6.30
CA MET A 82 -2.90 -10.37 -6.78
C MET A 82 -1.78 -9.62 -7.50
N ALA A 83 -2.12 -8.70 -8.41
CA ALA A 83 -1.14 -7.91 -9.15
C ALA A 83 -0.27 -7.03 -8.23
N ILE A 84 -0.86 -6.37 -7.23
CA ILE A 84 -0.12 -5.57 -6.23
C ILE A 84 0.85 -6.46 -5.46
N ARG A 85 0.39 -7.62 -4.98
CA ARG A 85 1.23 -8.55 -4.22
C ARG A 85 2.39 -9.07 -5.06
N ASP A 86 2.12 -9.48 -6.29
CA ASP A 86 3.14 -10.04 -7.19
C ASP A 86 4.16 -8.97 -7.59
N TRP A 87 3.72 -7.72 -7.75
CA TRP A 87 4.63 -6.61 -7.98
C TRP A 87 5.58 -6.40 -6.80
N PHE A 88 5.04 -6.30 -5.57
CA PHE A 88 5.88 -6.13 -4.38
C PHE A 88 6.82 -7.30 -4.10
N ARG A 89 6.41 -8.51 -4.45
CA ARG A 89 7.26 -9.70 -4.35
C ARG A 89 8.46 -9.63 -5.28
N ASN A 90 8.29 -9.11 -6.49
CA ASN A 90 9.24 -9.28 -7.59
C ASN A 90 10.00 -8.01 -7.98
N TYR A 91 9.61 -6.82 -7.53
CA TYR A 91 10.15 -5.55 -8.09
C TYR A 91 11.66 -5.38 -7.94
N LYS A 92 12.30 -6.06 -6.99
CA LYS A 92 13.76 -6.00 -6.78
C LYS A 92 14.57 -7.07 -7.54
N ILE A 93 13.90 -8.03 -8.19
CA ILE A 93 14.56 -9.08 -8.98
C ILE A 93 15.45 -8.49 -10.09
N PRO A 94 15.00 -7.47 -10.85
CA PRO A 94 15.85 -6.86 -11.88
C PRO A 94 17.10 -6.18 -11.33
N ASP A 95 17.10 -5.77 -10.06
CA ASP A 95 18.27 -5.22 -9.35
C ASP A 95 19.17 -6.33 -8.76
N GLY A 96 18.92 -7.61 -9.08
CA GLY A 96 19.71 -8.75 -8.60
C GLY A 96 19.39 -9.19 -7.16
N LYS A 97 18.36 -8.63 -6.54
CA LYS A 97 17.95 -8.97 -5.17
C LYS A 97 16.93 -10.12 -5.16
N PRO A 98 16.84 -10.90 -4.07
CA PRO A 98 15.84 -11.95 -3.93
C PRO A 98 14.41 -11.40 -3.87
N LYS A 99 13.43 -12.30 -4.01
CA LYS A 99 12.01 -11.98 -3.82
C LYS A 99 11.75 -11.51 -2.39
N ASN A 100 10.93 -10.47 -2.23
CA ASN A 100 10.47 -10.05 -0.91
C ASN A 100 9.56 -11.12 -0.30
N LYS A 101 9.67 -11.32 1.02
CA LYS A 101 8.76 -12.21 1.76
C LYS A 101 7.51 -11.43 2.14
N SER A 102 6.42 -12.13 2.43
CA SER A 102 5.21 -11.52 3.00
C SER A 102 4.95 -12.05 4.40
N GLY A 103 4.44 -11.19 5.28
CA GLY A 103 3.80 -11.62 6.51
C GLY A 103 2.36 -12.11 6.26
N LEU A 104 1.61 -12.36 7.34
CA LEU A 104 0.17 -12.67 7.31
C LEU A 104 -0.23 -13.80 6.34
N GLY A 105 0.63 -14.80 6.18
CA GLY A 105 0.35 -15.94 5.27
C GLY A 105 0.23 -15.56 3.79
N ASN A 106 0.93 -14.51 3.33
CA ASN A 106 0.87 -14.00 1.95
C ASN A 106 -0.53 -13.47 1.52
N LYS A 107 -1.36 -13.08 2.48
CA LYS A 107 -2.68 -12.48 2.26
C LYS A 107 -2.70 -11.01 2.67
N ALA A 108 -3.51 -10.23 1.98
CA ALA A 108 -3.87 -8.91 2.46
C ALA A 108 -4.87 -9.05 3.61
N ALA A 109 -4.71 -8.21 4.64
CA ALA A 109 -5.72 -8.05 5.68
C ALA A 109 -6.70 -6.94 5.27
N GLY A 110 -7.96 -7.08 5.67
CA GLY A 110 -9.04 -6.16 5.34
C GLY A 110 -8.91 -4.79 6.01
N LYS A 111 -9.94 -3.97 5.82
CA LYS A 111 -9.96 -2.56 6.24
C LYS A 111 -9.67 -2.35 7.72
N ASP A 112 -10.27 -3.13 8.61
CA ASP A 112 -10.13 -2.91 10.06
C ASP A 112 -8.68 -3.09 10.53
N TYR A 113 -7.99 -4.09 10.00
CA TYR A 113 -6.57 -4.30 10.30
C TYR A 113 -5.70 -3.18 9.69
N ALA A 114 -6.05 -2.70 8.49
CA ALA A 114 -5.37 -1.55 7.90
C ALA A 114 -5.52 -0.28 8.75
N LEU A 115 -6.72 -0.01 9.28
CA LEU A 115 -6.98 1.11 10.18
C LEU A 115 -6.23 0.98 11.50
N LYS A 116 -6.13 -0.24 12.03
CA LYS A 116 -5.32 -0.52 13.22
C LYS A 116 -3.85 -0.15 12.97
N VAL A 117 -3.25 -0.63 11.89
CA VAL A 117 -1.85 -0.32 11.52
C VAL A 117 -1.64 1.19 11.34
N ILE A 118 -2.56 1.88 10.67
CA ILE A 118 -2.50 3.35 10.51
C ILE A 118 -2.55 4.05 11.88
N THR A 119 -3.43 3.59 12.77
CA THR A 119 -3.58 4.18 14.11
C THR A 119 -2.31 4.01 14.93
N GLU A 120 -1.76 2.80 15.00
CA GLU A 120 -0.54 2.50 15.77
C GLU A 120 0.68 3.28 15.23
N THR A 121 0.83 3.37 13.90
CA THR A 121 1.92 4.14 13.28
C THR A 121 1.77 5.64 13.50
N ASN A 122 0.54 6.17 13.51
CA ASN A 122 0.26 7.56 13.85
C ASN A 122 0.54 7.86 15.33
N GLU A 123 0.28 6.92 16.24
CA GLU A 123 0.65 7.05 17.66
C GLU A 123 2.18 7.11 17.84
N SER A 124 2.92 6.24 17.14
CA SER A 124 4.39 6.28 17.12
C SER A 124 4.91 7.62 16.59
N TRP A 125 4.31 8.12 15.50
CA TRP A 125 4.64 9.46 14.97
C TRP A 125 4.33 10.57 15.97
N ALA A 126 3.18 10.53 16.65
CA ALA A 126 2.81 11.54 17.64
C ALA A 126 3.79 11.57 18.82
N LYS A 127 4.27 10.41 19.27
CA LYS A 127 5.31 10.31 20.31
C LYS A 127 6.66 10.86 19.83
N LEU A 128 7.04 10.59 18.58
CA LEU A 128 8.24 11.15 17.95
C LEU A 128 8.21 12.69 17.93
N ILE A 129 7.12 13.28 17.44
CA ILE A 129 7.00 14.75 17.32
C ILE A 129 6.98 15.44 18.69
N LYS A 130 6.38 14.81 19.70
CA LYS A 130 6.40 15.30 21.09
C LYS A 130 7.75 15.12 21.78
N ARG A 131 8.72 14.43 21.15
CA ARG A 131 10.01 14.03 21.75
C ARG A 131 9.83 13.29 23.08
N SER A 132 8.76 12.51 23.19
CA SER A 132 8.45 11.74 24.41
C SER A 132 9.17 10.39 24.45
N ILE A 133 10.03 10.09 23.48
CA ILE A 133 10.81 8.86 23.36
C ILE A 133 12.26 9.26 23.00
N PRO A 134 13.28 8.59 23.56
CA PRO A 134 14.66 8.75 23.14
C PRO A 134 14.88 8.49 21.65
N ALA A 135 15.87 9.16 21.06
CA ALA A 135 16.23 8.93 19.67
C ALA A 135 16.63 7.46 19.45
N GLY A 136 16.02 6.80 18.47
CA GLY A 136 16.30 5.40 18.13
C GLY A 136 15.43 4.36 18.82
N GLU A 137 14.58 4.73 19.78
CA GLU A 137 13.73 3.79 20.55
C GLU A 137 12.26 3.79 20.10
N LEU A 138 11.97 4.22 18.87
CA LEU A 138 10.61 4.10 18.34
C LEU A 138 10.27 2.62 18.16
N PRO A 139 9.17 2.11 18.74
CA PRO A 139 8.79 0.73 18.58
C PRO A 139 8.55 0.42 17.09
N LEU A 140 9.36 -0.48 16.56
CA LEU A 140 9.19 -1.11 15.26
C LEU A 140 8.08 -2.15 15.44
N LEU A 141 6.84 -1.81 15.07
CA LEU A 141 5.76 -2.79 14.94
C LEU A 141 6.16 -3.89 13.96
#